data_AF-A0A917ZWS3-F1
#
_entry.id   AF-A0A917ZWS3-F1
#
_cell.length_a   1.000
_cell.length_b   1.000
_cell.length_c   1.000
_cell.angle_alpha   90.00
_cell.angle_beta   90.00
_cell.angle_gamma   90.00
#
_symmetry.space_group_name_H-M   'P 1'
#
loop_
_entity.id
_entity.type
_entity.pdbx_description
1 polymer ?
#
loop_
_entity_poly.entity_id
_entity_poly.type
_entity_poly.pdbx_seq_one_letter_code
_entity_poly.pdbx_strand_id
1 'polypeptide(L)'
;MKFHVAVTEHALEALNEYAEAERNREKEWIAARRRELLLPGMSRRAAAAVRRDVRVQAARMRRTGEFSGNRDDIVARAVREELRARGLDRKWPKPPEGETDAPGRPWGTPPSAPMGEGGYTGRVSVNLPYNLGDTVRRAAYWTSKAAVEALQEWADRWGDGVDVALREAERDGIPAELALMVAAGRPSAPQSALEIRDRLRAQVLTTGDLLRAAIDRATATDQPEIPEQA
;
A
#
# COMPACT_ATOMS: atom_id res chain seq x y z
N MET A 1 6.15 2.86 -10.26
CA MET A 1 6.67 3.27 -8.94
C MET A 1 6.54 2.07 -8.01
N LYS A 2 7.64 1.65 -7.37
CA LYS A 2 7.67 0.45 -6.54
C LYS A 2 7.34 0.80 -5.09
N PHE A 3 6.49 0.00 -4.46
CA PHE A 3 6.15 0.09 -3.04
C PHE A 3 6.46 -1.23 -2.35
N HIS A 4 6.86 -1.15 -1.08
CA HIS A 4 7.15 -2.28 -0.22
C HIS A 4 6.30 -2.16 1.04
N VAL A 5 5.39 -3.10 1.25
CA VAL A 5 4.35 -3.02 2.29
C VAL A 5 4.38 -4.29 3.13
N ALA A 6 4.35 -4.14 4.45
CA ALA A 6 4.12 -5.24 5.37
C ALA A 6 2.61 -5.55 5.42
N VAL A 7 2.27 -6.83 5.33
CA VAL A 7 0.89 -7.36 5.28
C VAL A 7 0.77 -8.56 6.22
N THR A 8 -0.45 -9.02 6.49
CA THR A 8 -0.64 -10.31 7.15
C THR A 8 -0.26 -11.45 6.20
N GLU A 9 0.10 -12.61 6.74
CA GLU A 9 0.39 -13.82 5.95
C GLU A 9 -0.82 -14.21 5.09
N HIS A 10 -2.01 -14.25 5.70
CA HIS A 10 -3.27 -14.51 5.02
C HIS A 10 -3.54 -13.57 3.82
N ALA A 11 -3.30 -12.26 3.96
CA ALA A 11 -3.47 -11.30 2.86
C ALA A 11 -2.42 -11.48 1.75
N LEU A 12 -1.21 -11.97 2.08
CA LEU A 12 -0.19 -12.33 1.09
C LEU A 12 -0.57 -13.61 0.34
N GLU A 13 -1.06 -14.63 1.04
CA GLU A 13 -1.52 -15.90 0.47
C GLU A 13 -2.68 -15.67 -0.49
N ALA A 14 -3.79 -15.09 -0.03
CA ALA A 14 -4.98 -14.82 -0.84
C ALA A 14 -4.68 -13.94 -2.07
N LEU A 15 -3.76 -12.98 -1.96
CA LEU A 15 -3.32 -12.16 -3.09
C LEU A 15 -2.52 -12.96 -4.12
N ASN A 16 -1.70 -13.92 -3.68
CA ASN A 16 -0.95 -14.79 -4.57
C ASN A 16 -1.87 -15.83 -5.25
N GLU A 17 -2.81 -16.41 -4.50
CA GLU A 17 -3.84 -17.34 -5.01
C GLU A 17 -4.71 -16.66 -6.07
N TYR A 18 -5.25 -15.47 -5.80
CA TYR A 18 -6.01 -14.71 -6.79
C TYR A 18 -5.18 -14.37 -8.04
N ALA A 19 -3.91 -13.97 -7.86
CA ALA A 19 -2.98 -13.70 -8.97
C ALA A 19 -2.51 -14.97 -9.72
N GLU A 20 -2.73 -16.16 -9.17
CA GLU A 20 -2.54 -17.44 -9.86
C GLU A 20 -3.81 -17.87 -10.59
N ALA A 21 -4.98 -17.80 -9.95
CA ALA A 21 -6.28 -18.11 -10.55
C ALA A 21 -6.52 -17.30 -11.82
N GLU A 22 -6.33 -15.98 -11.78
CA GLU A 22 -6.47 -15.11 -12.96
C GLU A 22 -5.43 -15.39 -14.05
N ARG A 23 -4.21 -15.78 -13.66
CA ARG A 23 -3.16 -16.18 -14.62
C ARG A 23 -3.52 -17.50 -15.30
N ASN A 24 -4.14 -18.44 -14.58
CA ASN A 24 -4.56 -19.72 -15.11
C ASN A 24 -5.78 -19.55 -16.03
N ARG A 25 -6.77 -18.74 -15.62
CA ARG A 25 -7.89 -18.30 -16.47
C ARG A 25 -7.43 -17.65 -17.78
N GLU A 26 -6.46 -16.73 -17.73
CA GLU A 26 -5.90 -16.13 -18.96
C GLU A 26 -5.19 -17.19 -19.84
N LYS A 27 -4.36 -18.06 -19.25
CA LYS A 27 -3.68 -19.14 -20.01
C LYS A 27 -4.69 -20.05 -20.70
N GLU A 28 -5.75 -20.44 -20.01
CA GLU A 28 -6.82 -21.31 -20.52
C GLU A 28 -7.57 -20.65 -21.67
N TRP A 29 -7.96 -19.38 -21.52
CA TRP A 29 -8.58 -18.60 -22.59
C TRP A 29 -7.65 -18.51 -23.82
N ILE A 30 -6.37 -18.19 -23.63
CA ILE A 30 -5.37 -18.15 -24.72
C ILE A 30 -5.23 -19.53 -25.38
N ALA A 31 -5.24 -20.63 -24.61
CA ALA A 31 -5.11 -21.98 -25.12
C ALA A 31 -6.36 -22.41 -25.91
N ALA A 32 -7.56 -22.14 -25.38
CA ALA A 32 -8.84 -22.39 -26.05
C ALA A 32 -8.93 -21.63 -27.38
N ARG A 33 -8.68 -20.30 -27.36
CA ARG A 33 -8.73 -19.46 -28.55
C ARG A 33 -7.69 -19.85 -29.60
N ARG A 34 -6.53 -20.39 -29.18
CA ARG A 34 -5.54 -20.98 -30.10
C ARG A 34 -5.98 -22.30 -30.70
N ARG A 35 -6.62 -23.20 -29.93
CA ARG A 35 -7.16 -24.47 -30.45
C ARG A 35 -8.25 -24.25 -31.48
N GLU A 36 -9.10 -23.24 -31.27
CA GLU A 36 -10.17 -22.86 -32.20
C GLU A 36 -9.63 -22.25 -33.50
N LEU A 37 -8.65 -21.34 -33.42
CA LEU A 37 -8.19 -20.56 -34.58
C LEU A 37 -6.97 -21.13 -35.33
N LEU A 38 -6.27 -22.13 -34.78
CA LEU A 38 -5.12 -22.77 -35.45
C LEU A 38 -5.53 -24.10 -36.08
N LEU A 39 -5.88 -24.05 -37.36
CA LEU A 39 -6.30 -25.24 -38.12
C LEU A 39 -5.09 -26.04 -38.66
N PRO A 40 -5.22 -27.38 -38.80
CA PRO A 40 -4.26 -28.19 -39.54
C PRO A 40 -4.03 -27.66 -40.97
N GLY A 41 -2.80 -27.77 -41.47
CA GLY A 41 -2.42 -27.30 -42.81
C GLY A 41 -2.15 -25.79 -42.93
N MET A 42 -2.36 -24.98 -41.88
CA MET A 42 -1.99 -23.55 -41.91
C MET A 42 -0.48 -23.34 -42.13
N SER A 43 -0.14 -22.37 -42.98
CA SER A 43 1.24 -21.93 -43.16
C SER A 43 1.81 -21.32 -41.87
N ARG A 44 3.14 -21.42 -41.66
CA ARG A 44 3.82 -20.85 -40.48
C ARG A 44 3.52 -19.35 -40.31
N ARG A 45 3.35 -18.60 -41.41
CA ARG A 45 3.03 -17.17 -41.40
C ARG A 45 1.59 -16.89 -40.95
N ALA A 46 0.62 -17.68 -41.41
CA ALA A 46 -0.77 -17.58 -40.96
C ALA A 46 -0.91 -17.92 -39.47
N ALA A 47 -0.31 -19.03 -39.02
CA ALA A 47 -0.29 -19.41 -37.62
C ALA A 47 0.40 -18.36 -36.71
N ALA A 48 1.43 -17.69 -37.21
CA ALA A 48 2.08 -16.59 -36.50
C ALA A 48 1.19 -15.34 -36.37
N ALA A 49 0.39 -15.03 -37.39
CA ALA A 49 -0.60 -13.94 -37.36
C ALA A 49 -1.69 -14.21 -36.32
N VAL A 50 -2.32 -15.40 -36.34
CA VAL A 50 -3.31 -15.83 -35.33
C VAL A 50 -2.75 -15.72 -33.91
N ARG A 51 -1.50 -16.18 -33.67
CA ARG A 51 -0.83 -16.04 -32.37
C ARG A 51 -0.52 -14.59 -31.98
N ARG A 52 -0.42 -13.66 -32.93
CA ARG A 52 -0.30 -12.21 -32.67
C ARG A 52 -1.65 -11.65 -32.24
N ASP A 53 -2.71 -11.97 -32.97
CA ASP A 53 -4.04 -11.41 -32.73
C ASP A 53 -4.64 -11.89 -31.40
N VAL A 54 -4.46 -13.17 -31.04
CA VAL A 54 -4.84 -13.69 -29.71
C VAL A 54 -4.10 -12.95 -28.58
N ARG A 55 -2.82 -12.57 -28.78
CA ARG A 55 -2.08 -11.75 -27.79
C ARG A 55 -2.60 -10.32 -27.72
N VAL A 56 -2.99 -9.72 -28.84
CA VAL A 56 -3.59 -8.38 -28.89
C VAL A 56 -4.96 -8.37 -28.20
N GLN A 57 -5.77 -9.43 -28.39
CA GLN A 57 -7.04 -9.62 -27.71
C GLN A 57 -6.86 -9.77 -26.19
N ALA A 58 -5.98 -10.68 -25.73
CA ALA A 58 -5.67 -10.81 -24.30
C ALA A 58 -5.16 -9.49 -23.67
N ALA A 59 -4.29 -8.74 -24.37
CA ALA A 59 -3.84 -7.43 -23.95
C ALA A 59 -4.93 -6.33 -24.02
N ARG A 60 -6.03 -6.54 -24.76
CA ARG A 60 -7.24 -5.71 -24.68
C ARG A 60 -8.06 -6.09 -23.45
N MET A 61 -8.28 -7.38 -23.19
CA MET A 61 -9.04 -7.89 -22.04
C MET A 61 -8.44 -7.43 -20.70
N ARG A 62 -7.11 -7.45 -20.55
CA ARG A 62 -6.44 -6.85 -19.37
C ARG A 62 -6.69 -5.34 -19.23
N ARG A 63 -6.73 -4.60 -20.35
CA ARG A 63 -6.96 -3.13 -20.35
C ARG A 63 -8.43 -2.77 -20.08
N THR A 64 -9.38 -3.60 -20.51
CA THR A 64 -10.81 -3.43 -20.19
C THR A 64 -11.18 -3.97 -18.82
N GLY A 65 -10.29 -4.75 -18.19
CA GLY A 65 -10.44 -5.29 -16.84
C GLY A 65 -11.08 -6.68 -16.77
N GLU A 66 -11.42 -7.26 -17.92
CA GLU A 66 -11.97 -8.61 -18.07
C GLU A 66 -10.99 -9.71 -17.61
N PHE A 67 -9.69 -9.43 -17.72
CA PHE A 67 -8.66 -10.08 -16.91
C PHE A 67 -8.13 -9.08 -15.89
N SER A 68 -7.92 -9.54 -14.66
CA SER A 68 -7.28 -8.76 -13.60
C SER A 68 -5.78 -8.62 -13.80
N GLY A 69 -5.16 -9.49 -14.59
CA GLY A 69 -3.77 -9.37 -15.04
C GLY A 69 -2.79 -10.03 -14.07
N ASN A 70 -1.67 -9.35 -13.80
CA ASN A 70 -0.72 -9.81 -12.78
C ASN A 70 -1.05 -9.20 -11.39
N ARG A 71 -0.27 -9.56 -10.36
CA ARG A 71 -0.45 -9.03 -8.99
C ARG A 71 -0.38 -7.50 -8.91
N ASP A 72 0.49 -6.86 -9.70
CA ASP A 72 0.60 -5.40 -9.74
C ASP A 72 -0.64 -4.77 -10.40
N ASP A 73 -1.21 -5.41 -11.43
CA ASP A 73 -2.45 -4.97 -12.09
C ASP A 73 -3.66 -5.09 -11.14
N ILE A 74 -3.78 -6.21 -10.42
CA ILE A 74 -4.79 -6.47 -9.37
C ILE A 74 -4.75 -5.37 -8.31
N VAL A 75 -3.60 -5.17 -7.67
CA VAL A 75 -3.45 -4.15 -6.62
C VAL A 75 -3.64 -2.75 -7.18
N ALA A 76 -3.15 -2.44 -8.40
CA ALA A 76 -3.38 -1.14 -9.01
C ALA A 76 -4.86 -0.86 -9.32
N ARG A 77 -5.69 -1.87 -9.54
CA ARG A 77 -7.14 -1.71 -9.65
C ARG A 77 -7.75 -1.41 -8.28
N ALA A 78 -7.51 -2.27 -7.30
CA ALA A 78 -8.06 -2.12 -5.96
C ALA A 78 -7.61 -0.82 -5.26
N VAL A 79 -6.39 -0.33 -5.52
CA VAL A 79 -5.92 0.98 -5.03
C VAL A 79 -6.74 2.13 -5.61
N ARG A 80 -7.16 2.07 -6.89
CA ARG A 80 -8.05 3.10 -7.45
C ARG A 80 -9.44 3.05 -6.83
N GLU A 81 -9.96 1.84 -6.59
CA GLU A 81 -11.26 1.64 -5.93
C GLU A 81 -11.22 2.13 -4.47
N GLU A 82 -10.13 1.87 -3.74
CA GLU A 82 -9.93 2.34 -2.38
C GLU A 82 -9.77 3.88 -2.31
N LEU A 83 -9.02 4.47 -3.24
CA LEU A 83 -8.95 5.93 -3.38
C LEU A 83 -10.33 6.53 -3.69
N ARG A 84 -11.16 5.89 -4.53
CA ARG A 84 -12.53 6.36 -4.82
C ARG A 84 -13.45 6.23 -3.61
N ALA A 85 -13.44 5.08 -2.93
CA ALA A 85 -14.26 4.81 -1.77
C ALA A 85 -14.01 5.81 -0.63
N ARG A 86 -12.76 6.27 -0.48
CA ARG A 86 -12.37 7.30 0.51
C ARG A 86 -12.47 8.76 0.00
N GLY A 87 -12.94 9.00 -1.24
CA GLY A 87 -12.98 10.34 -1.83
C GLY A 87 -11.60 10.95 -2.13
N LEU A 88 -10.56 10.12 -2.20
CA LEU A 88 -9.16 10.49 -2.42
C LEU A 88 -8.71 10.38 -3.88
N ASP A 89 -9.51 9.79 -4.78
CA ASP A 89 -9.28 9.77 -6.25
C ASP A 89 -9.54 11.14 -6.88
N ARG A 90 -8.72 12.12 -6.50
CA ARG A 90 -8.78 13.52 -6.93
C ARG A 90 -7.39 14.07 -7.20
N LYS A 91 -7.32 15.20 -7.91
CA LYS A 91 -6.05 15.91 -8.12
C LYS A 91 -5.59 16.56 -6.81
N TRP A 92 -4.48 16.06 -6.27
CA TRP A 92 -3.84 16.63 -5.08
C TRP A 92 -2.73 17.62 -5.45
N PRO A 93 -2.56 18.73 -4.71
CA PRO A 93 -1.43 19.63 -4.90
C PRO A 93 -0.10 18.89 -4.80
N LYS A 94 0.95 19.38 -5.48
CA LYS A 94 2.31 18.87 -5.25
C LYS A 94 2.72 19.22 -3.80
N PRO A 95 3.14 18.26 -2.97
CA PRO A 95 3.74 18.56 -1.67
C PRO A 95 4.99 19.43 -1.84
N PRO A 96 5.41 20.16 -0.80
CA PRO A 96 6.67 20.90 -0.81
C PRO A 96 7.85 19.99 -1.17
N GLU A 97 8.83 20.54 -1.89
CA GLU A 97 9.98 19.74 -2.32
C GLU A 97 10.79 19.27 -1.10
N GLY A 98 11.13 17.98 -1.09
CA GLY A 98 11.76 17.33 0.05
C GLY A 98 10.77 16.65 1.01
N GLU A 99 9.53 17.12 1.20
CA GLU A 99 8.66 16.55 2.26
C GLU A 99 8.16 15.11 1.96
N THR A 100 7.94 14.73 0.70
CA THR A 100 7.56 13.35 0.33
C THR A 100 8.72 12.36 0.27
N ASP A 101 9.95 12.88 0.20
CA ASP A 101 11.16 12.09 -0.02
C ASP A 101 12.20 12.34 1.09
N ALA A 102 11.77 12.98 2.19
CA ALA A 102 12.58 13.28 3.35
C ALA A 102 13.07 11.98 4.00
N PRO A 103 14.38 11.83 4.27
CA PRO A 103 14.89 10.71 5.04
C PRO A 103 14.41 10.86 6.48
N GLY A 104 13.35 10.14 6.82
CA GLY A 104 12.65 10.36 8.06
C GLY A 104 11.33 9.63 8.09
N ARG A 105 10.58 9.91 9.14
CA ARG A 105 9.56 9.01 9.63
C ARG A 105 8.41 9.86 10.17
N PRO A 106 7.23 9.88 9.52
CA PRO A 106 6.18 10.84 9.89
C PRO A 106 5.79 10.72 11.36
N TRP A 107 5.70 11.86 12.04
CA TRP A 107 5.25 11.96 13.42
C TRP A 107 3.92 11.20 13.60
N GLY A 108 3.81 10.49 14.72
CA GLY A 108 2.62 9.71 15.06
C GLY A 108 2.41 8.38 14.32
N THR A 109 3.23 8.03 13.33
CA THR A 109 3.41 6.60 13.01
C THR A 109 3.88 5.90 14.31
N PRO A 110 3.43 4.67 14.66
CA PRO A 110 4.10 3.89 15.71
C PRO A 110 5.47 3.42 15.20
N PRO A 111 6.50 3.21 16.05
CA PRO A 111 7.75 2.62 15.57
C PRO A 111 7.41 1.28 14.91
N SER A 112 7.98 1.00 13.74
CA SER A 112 7.65 -0.21 12.98
C SER A 112 7.85 -1.41 13.88
N ALA A 113 6.75 -1.99 14.38
CA ALA A 113 6.81 -3.15 15.24
C ALA A 113 7.63 -4.21 14.49
N PRO A 114 8.64 -4.84 15.11
CA PRO A 114 9.41 -5.89 14.46
C PRO A 114 8.44 -6.94 13.89
N MET A 115 8.76 -7.50 12.71
CA MET A 115 7.86 -8.47 12.05
C MET A 115 7.45 -9.54 13.05
N GLY A 116 6.15 -9.65 13.31
CA GLY A 116 5.57 -10.41 14.41
C GLY A 116 4.70 -9.58 15.36
N GLU A 117 5.23 -8.52 15.98
CA GLU A 117 4.53 -7.78 17.05
C GLU A 117 3.33 -6.96 16.55
N GLY A 118 3.35 -6.51 15.30
CA GLY A 118 2.25 -5.78 14.68
C GLY A 118 1.25 -6.64 13.89
N GLY A 119 1.34 -7.97 13.97
CA GLY A 119 0.51 -8.91 13.18
C GLY A 119 0.87 -9.00 11.68
N TYR A 120 1.76 -8.13 11.18
CA TYR A 120 2.24 -8.14 9.80
C TYR A 120 3.53 -8.96 9.67
N THR A 121 3.40 -10.23 9.27
CA THR A 121 4.50 -11.17 9.04
C THR A 121 4.92 -11.28 7.56
N GLY A 122 4.02 -10.94 6.63
CA GLY A 122 4.27 -10.97 5.19
C GLY A 122 4.80 -9.65 4.64
N ARG A 123 5.47 -9.69 3.47
CA ARG A 123 5.91 -8.48 2.75
C ARG A 123 5.61 -8.55 1.25
N VAL A 124 4.76 -7.65 0.78
CA VAL A 124 4.44 -7.51 -0.65
C VAL A 124 5.31 -6.41 -1.27
N SER A 125 5.79 -6.68 -2.48
CA SER A 125 6.35 -5.65 -3.38
C SER A 125 5.38 -5.45 -4.54
N VAL A 126 4.92 -4.20 -4.74
CA VAL A 126 3.95 -3.82 -5.78
C VAL A 126 4.52 -2.74 -6.68
N ASN A 127 4.34 -2.84 -8.00
CA ASN A 127 4.69 -1.80 -8.96
C ASN A 127 3.44 -1.07 -9.47
N LEU A 128 3.10 0.08 -8.87
CA LEU A 128 1.99 0.89 -9.36
C LEU A 128 2.39 1.73 -10.59
N PRO A 129 1.45 2.02 -11.52
CA PRO A 129 1.62 3.07 -12.52
C PRO A 129 2.03 4.40 -11.86
N TYR A 130 2.94 5.16 -12.48
CA TYR A 130 3.55 6.35 -11.86
C TYR A 130 2.51 7.34 -11.31
N ASN A 131 1.54 7.74 -12.13
CA ASN A 131 0.48 8.68 -11.74
C ASN A 131 -0.36 8.16 -10.56
N LEU A 132 -0.57 6.84 -10.46
CA LEU A 132 -1.31 6.24 -9.34
C LEU A 132 -0.48 6.24 -8.06
N GLY A 133 0.80 5.86 -8.15
CA GLY A 133 1.73 5.91 -7.01
C GLY A 133 1.94 7.33 -6.47
N ASP A 134 2.06 8.31 -7.36
CA ASP A 134 2.10 9.74 -7.01
C ASP A 134 0.79 10.18 -6.33
N THR A 135 -0.38 9.82 -6.87
CA THR A 135 -1.69 10.10 -6.24
C THR A 135 -1.79 9.50 -4.83
N VAL A 136 -1.36 8.25 -4.63
CA VAL A 136 -1.34 7.59 -3.31
C VAL A 136 -0.44 8.34 -2.32
N ARG A 137 0.78 8.72 -2.73
CA ARG A 137 1.71 9.51 -1.89
C ARG A 137 1.10 10.85 -1.47
N ARG A 138 0.50 11.58 -2.42
CA ARG A 138 -0.10 12.90 -2.15
C ARG A 138 -1.37 12.83 -1.32
N ALA A 139 -2.21 11.83 -1.55
CA ALA A 139 -3.40 11.59 -0.75
C ALA A 139 -3.02 11.31 0.71
N ALA A 140 -2.06 10.42 0.95
CA ALA A 140 -1.51 10.13 2.28
C ALA A 140 -0.93 11.39 2.95
N TYR A 141 -0.08 12.14 2.24
CA TYR A 141 0.51 13.39 2.74
C TYR A 141 -0.55 14.42 3.16
N TRP A 142 -1.41 14.85 2.22
CA TRP A 142 -2.36 15.95 2.48
C TRP A 142 -3.49 15.57 3.43
N THR A 143 -3.87 14.29 3.50
CA THR A 143 -4.86 13.82 4.49
C THR A 143 -4.26 13.82 5.91
N SER A 144 -2.98 13.45 6.03
CA SER A 144 -2.31 13.34 7.33
C SER A 144 -1.72 14.66 7.83
N LYS A 145 -1.50 15.65 6.95
CA LYS A 145 -0.68 16.84 7.23
C LYS A 145 -1.02 17.52 8.56
N ALA A 146 -2.28 17.91 8.76
CA ALA A 146 -2.71 18.60 9.99
C ALA A 146 -2.53 17.74 11.26
N ALA A 147 -2.71 16.41 11.16
CA ALA A 147 -2.47 15.50 12.27
C ALA A 147 -0.97 15.37 12.57
N VAL A 148 -0.12 15.29 11.54
CA VAL A 148 1.35 15.23 11.66
C VAL A 148 1.91 16.53 12.23
N GLU A 149 1.41 17.70 11.82
CA GLU A 149 1.77 19.01 12.39
C GLU A 149 1.37 19.09 13.87
N ALA A 150 0.15 18.71 14.23
CA ALA A 150 -0.29 18.67 15.63
C ALA A 150 0.47 17.63 16.49
N LEU A 151 0.93 16.53 15.89
CA LEU A 151 1.79 15.54 16.54
C LEU A 151 3.22 16.06 16.74
N GLN A 152 3.73 16.88 15.82
CA GLN A 152 5.00 17.57 15.99
C GLN A 152 4.90 18.61 17.12
N GLU A 153 3.87 19.46 17.15
CA GLU A 153 3.64 20.40 18.26
C GLU A 153 3.50 19.69 19.62
N TRP A 154 2.88 18.52 19.63
CA TRP A 154 2.80 17.66 20.81
C TRP A 154 4.18 17.17 21.25
N ALA A 155 4.99 16.67 20.31
CA ALA A 155 6.34 16.18 20.58
C ALA A 155 7.28 17.32 21.02
N ASP A 156 7.18 18.51 20.44
CA ASP A 156 7.94 19.69 20.86
C ASP A 156 7.63 20.08 22.31
N ARG A 157 6.37 19.93 22.74
CA ARG A 157 5.92 20.27 24.11
C ARG A 157 6.30 19.23 25.18
N TRP A 158 6.17 17.95 24.87
CA TRP A 158 6.28 16.87 25.87
C TRP A 158 7.50 15.94 25.66
N GLY A 159 8.05 15.90 24.45
CA GLY A 159 9.05 14.92 24.03
C GLY A 159 8.45 13.55 23.70
N ASP A 160 9.14 12.78 22.86
CA ASP A 160 8.73 11.42 22.47
C ASP A 160 9.19 10.34 23.48
N GLY A 161 9.69 10.76 24.66
CA GLY A 161 10.20 9.90 25.72
C GLY A 161 11.70 9.60 25.62
N VAL A 162 12.29 9.15 26.74
CA VAL A 162 13.74 8.91 26.87
C VAL A 162 14.23 7.83 25.89
N ASP A 163 13.46 6.76 25.70
CA ASP A 163 13.84 5.64 24.82
C ASP A 163 13.91 6.04 23.33
N VAL A 164 13.06 6.97 22.89
CA VAL A 164 13.09 7.50 21.53
C VAL A 164 14.25 8.46 21.38
N ALA A 165 14.43 9.39 22.33
CA ALA A 165 15.56 10.33 22.32
C ALA A 165 16.92 9.63 22.28
N LEU A 166 17.10 8.54 23.05
CA LEU A 166 18.31 7.72 23.04
C LEU A 166 18.54 7.01 21.70
N ARG A 167 17.49 6.43 21.12
CA ARG A 167 17.58 5.69 19.84
C ARG A 167 17.78 6.61 18.63
N GLU A 168 17.23 7.81 18.65
CA GLU A 168 17.51 8.82 17.62
C GLU A 168 18.92 9.41 17.77
N ALA A 169 19.38 9.63 19.01
CA ALA A 169 20.75 10.05 19.28
C ALA A 169 21.78 9.01 18.80
N GLU A 170 21.53 7.71 19.02
CA GLU A 170 22.34 6.62 18.48
C GLU A 170 22.39 6.65 16.94
N ARG A 171 21.24 6.86 16.27
CA ARG A 171 21.15 6.94 14.80
C ARG A 171 21.89 8.15 14.23
N ASP A 172 21.78 9.30 14.89
CA ASP A 172 22.27 10.59 14.39
C ASP A 172 23.67 10.94 14.95
N GLY A 173 24.30 10.04 15.70
CA GLY A 173 25.67 10.18 16.22
C GLY A 173 25.82 11.14 17.41
N ILE A 174 24.73 11.43 18.11
CA ILE A 174 24.67 12.34 19.25
C ILE A 174 25.01 11.56 20.54
N PRO A 175 25.87 12.08 21.44
CA PRO A 175 26.14 11.44 22.72
C PRO A 175 24.86 11.19 23.54
N ALA A 176 24.69 9.98 24.04
CA ALA A 176 23.52 9.54 24.80
C ALA A 176 23.24 10.42 26.04
N GLU A 177 24.29 10.96 26.66
CA GLU A 177 24.23 11.87 27.81
C GLU A 177 23.54 13.21 27.47
N LEU A 178 23.81 13.77 26.28
CA LEU A 178 23.14 14.98 25.78
C LEU A 178 21.66 14.70 25.48
N ALA A 179 21.37 13.55 24.87
CA ALA A 179 19.99 13.12 24.60
C ALA A 179 19.18 12.92 25.90
N LEU A 180 19.80 12.32 26.92
CA LEU A 180 19.23 12.18 28.26
C LEU A 180 18.98 13.52 28.94
N MET A 181 19.92 14.48 28.87
CA MET A 181 19.68 15.84 29.40
C MET A 181 18.51 16.54 28.72
N VAL A 182 18.41 16.45 27.38
CA VAL A 182 17.31 17.07 26.61
C VAL A 182 15.97 16.40 26.91
N ALA A 183 15.93 15.08 27.10
CA ALA A 183 14.72 14.34 27.45
C ALA A 183 14.28 14.59 28.90
N ALA A 184 15.22 14.62 29.86
CA ALA A 184 14.94 14.84 31.28
C ALA A 184 14.48 16.28 31.59
N GLY A 185 14.80 17.25 30.73
CA GLY A 185 14.33 18.63 30.85
C GLY A 185 12.89 18.88 30.40
N ARG A 186 12.19 17.90 29.80
CA ARG A 186 10.81 18.05 29.33
C ARG A 186 9.79 17.57 30.38
N PRO A 187 8.65 18.25 30.55
CA PRO A 187 7.59 17.78 31.44
C PRO A 187 7.00 16.46 30.91
N SER A 188 6.73 15.52 31.81
CA SER A 188 6.05 14.27 31.43
C SER A 188 4.63 14.55 30.95
N ALA A 189 4.21 13.91 29.85
CA ALA A 189 2.89 14.10 29.27
C ALA A 189 1.77 13.61 30.22
N PRO A 190 0.78 14.46 30.59
CA PRO A 190 -0.37 14.00 31.35
C PRO A 190 -1.23 13.04 30.51
N GLN A 191 -2.05 12.21 31.17
CA GLN A 191 -2.91 11.21 30.51
C GLN A 191 -3.78 11.80 29.39
N SER A 192 -4.36 12.98 29.60
CA SER A 192 -5.15 13.69 28.59
C SER A 192 -4.33 14.11 27.36
N ALA A 193 -3.03 14.38 27.50
CA ALA A 193 -2.14 14.63 26.38
C ALA A 193 -1.81 13.34 25.62
N LEU A 194 -1.68 12.19 26.30
CA LEU A 194 -1.50 10.88 25.65
C LEU A 194 -2.74 10.50 24.83
N GLU A 195 -3.95 10.71 25.36
CA GLU A 195 -5.21 10.51 24.63
C GLU A 195 -5.33 11.40 23.38
N ILE A 196 -4.88 12.66 23.47
CA ILE A 196 -4.82 13.56 22.30
C ILE A 196 -3.83 13.01 21.27
N ARG A 197 -2.64 12.59 21.69
CA ARG A 197 -1.63 12.00 20.80
C ARG A 197 -2.21 10.80 20.08
N ASP A 198 -2.80 9.85 20.79
CA ASP A 198 -3.28 8.60 20.19
C ASP A 198 -4.50 8.84 19.27
N ARG A 199 -5.35 9.84 19.56
CA ARG A 199 -6.39 10.33 18.63
C ARG A 199 -5.82 10.95 17.36
N LEU A 200 -4.71 11.69 17.45
CA LEU A 200 -4.03 12.25 16.27
C LEU A 200 -3.33 11.15 15.46
N ARG A 201 -2.71 10.17 16.12
CA ARG A 201 -2.11 8.99 15.46
C ARG A 201 -3.13 8.23 14.62
N ALA A 202 -4.36 8.06 15.12
CA ALA A 202 -5.45 7.42 14.39
C ALA A 202 -5.93 8.20 13.14
N GLN A 203 -5.54 9.48 12.98
CA GLN A 203 -5.84 10.30 11.79
C GLN A 203 -4.71 10.27 10.74
N VAL A 204 -3.54 9.72 11.07
CA VAL A 204 -2.43 9.59 10.13
C VAL A 204 -2.72 8.45 9.15
N LEU A 205 -2.84 8.78 7.87
CA LEU A 205 -3.05 7.84 6.77
C LEU A 205 -1.73 7.62 6.03
N THR A 206 -1.08 6.47 6.24
CA THR A 206 0.15 6.15 5.50
C THR A 206 -0.15 5.57 4.12
N THR A 207 0.84 5.62 3.22
CA THR A 207 0.78 4.88 1.94
C THR A 207 0.69 3.37 2.14
N GLY A 208 1.22 2.85 3.26
CA GLY A 208 1.11 1.45 3.66
C GLY A 208 -0.32 1.07 4.07
N ASP A 209 -1.07 1.96 4.74
CA ASP A 209 -2.47 1.71 5.11
C ASP A 209 -3.38 1.67 3.88
N LEU A 210 -3.19 2.61 2.93
CA LEU A 210 -3.90 2.60 1.66
C LEU A 210 -3.62 1.33 0.84
N LEU A 211 -2.38 0.84 0.87
CA LEU A 211 -2.00 -0.38 0.14
C LEU A 211 -2.44 -1.66 0.84
N ARG A 212 -2.43 -1.72 2.18
CA ARG A 212 -3.04 -2.82 2.94
C ARG A 212 -4.53 -2.90 2.66
N ALA A 213 -5.28 -1.82 2.88
CA ALA A 213 -6.72 -1.79 2.64
C ALA A 213 -7.11 -2.11 1.19
N ALA A 214 -6.30 -1.72 0.21
CA ALA A 214 -6.50 -2.11 -1.18
C ALA A 214 -6.21 -3.60 -1.46
N ILE A 215 -5.21 -4.20 -0.81
CA ILE A 215 -4.97 -5.64 -0.89
C ILE A 215 -6.13 -6.39 -0.23
N ASP A 216 -6.50 -6.00 1.00
CA ASP A 216 -7.61 -6.59 1.74
C ASP A 216 -8.91 -6.51 0.93
N ARG A 217 -9.21 -5.38 0.28
CA ARG A 217 -10.35 -5.23 -0.64
C ARG A 217 -10.27 -6.18 -1.84
N ALA A 218 -9.09 -6.41 -2.40
CA ALA A 218 -8.92 -7.30 -3.55
C ALA A 218 -9.11 -8.77 -3.19
N THR A 219 -8.77 -9.16 -1.96
CA THR A 219 -8.82 -10.55 -1.47
C THR A 219 -10.07 -10.89 -0.66
N ALA A 220 -10.80 -9.91 -0.13
CA ALA A 220 -12.04 -10.11 0.64
C ALA A 220 -13.24 -10.63 -0.18
N THR A 221 -13.06 -10.90 -1.48
CA THR A 221 -14.09 -11.46 -2.37
C THR A 221 -14.46 -12.91 -2.02
N ASP A 222 -13.72 -13.57 -1.11
CA ASP A 222 -14.04 -14.89 -0.53
C ASP A 222 -14.71 -14.79 0.87
N GLN A 223 -15.47 -13.73 1.15
CA GLN A 223 -16.46 -13.82 2.23
C GLN A 223 -17.67 -14.64 1.76
N PRO A 224 -18.05 -15.72 2.47
CA PRO A 224 -19.21 -16.53 2.10
C PRO A 224 -20.49 -15.68 2.17
N GLU A 225 -21.46 -16.06 1.33
CA GLU A 225 -22.77 -15.41 1.25
C GLU A 225 -23.33 -15.12 2.65
N ILE A 226 -23.58 -13.84 2.94
CA ILE A 226 -24.38 -13.46 4.11
C ILE A 226 -25.74 -14.13 3.90
N PRO A 227 -26.18 -15.03 4.79
CA PRO A 227 -27.46 -15.69 4.61
C PRO A 227 -28.56 -14.62 4.64
N GLU A 228 -29.34 -14.53 3.56
CA GLU A 228 -30.57 -13.74 3.55
C GLU A 228 -31.45 -14.24 4.70
N GLN A 229 -31.60 -13.41 5.73
CA GLN A 229 -32.44 -13.76 6.87
C GLN A 229 -33.91 -13.61 6.47
N ALA A 230 -34.65 -14.70 6.70
CA ALA A 230 -36.09 -14.85 6.47
C ALA A 230 -36.95 -14.06 7.46
#